data_AF-A0A430M789-F1
#
_entry.id   AF-A0A430M789-F1
#
_cell.length_a   1.000
_cell.length_b   1.000
_cell.length_c   1.000
_cell.angle_alpha   90.00
_cell.angle_beta   90.00
_cell.angle_gamma   90.00
#
_symmetry.space_group_name_H-M   'P 1'
#
loop_
_entity.id
_entity.type
_entity.pdbx_description
1 polymer ?
#
loop_
_entity_poly.entity_id
_entity_poly.type
_entity_poly.pdbx_seq_one_letter_code
_entity_poly.pdbx_strand_id
1 'polypeptide(L)'
;METDHPHSPGFQTALEEFKKDLKKRDQENFKVTTREALRTSIATLQVQQHAQRRLQNPNRLMPFLTAVEQYGDVVRDFCDNNEIMAFIWGPVKVLLEATGSIDFAFGELLDIYERIGKALPLLLQYRSLFQEKPHMVQILVLIYGDIIKFHQNALRQFRRPQWEKLFKATWDTRKSLLLGIISDIARRRSSIENQADRLHIEEPQESPPTVDAVSTAETRLDAETEERQLHRRLAVYSWLRATNPGNDQDRFSKIRQDHPSTGRWLLDNQFFKEWFDPRYPTIPPLLWLKGLPGAGKTILASLVVEEAQKLAPPVTVLFFYCKHDQPEKNTFHALARSFLLQFLKQDKDLLTYLYRKCCDSGEALLTSRPLLEELLSFAFRSCERAYIIIDGLDECPRDERKAITQWFRKLVETLPTTDPDRLRCLFVSQDDGVARKDLDDLVSIKIGAEDNKHDIHEYSLAEANKLAEIFNLSRGEASGFADNVADAAQGMFLLAKLVWINLLGQTSIAGVERQLGNNFPNGIDEA
;
A
#
# COMPACT_ATOMS: atom_id res chain seq x y z
N MET A 1 -22.79 -46.85 23.34
CA MET A 1 -21.59 -46.31 22.69
C MET A 1 -22.00 -44.98 22.11
N GLU A 2 -21.64 -43.88 22.78
CA GLU A 2 -21.79 -42.53 22.25
C GLU A 2 -20.99 -42.43 20.97
N THR A 3 -21.66 -42.18 19.85
CA THR A 3 -21.02 -41.88 18.58
C THR A 3 -20.53 -40.43 18.68
N ASP A 4 -19.25 -40.26 18.96
CA ASP A 4 -18.55 -38.99 18.80
C ASP A 4 -18.79 -38.48 17.37
N HIS A 5 -19.63 -37.45 17.21
CA HIS A 5 -19.80 -36.80 15.93
C HIS A 5 -18.47 -36.16 15.55
N PRO A 6 -17.93 -36.38 14.32
CA PRO A 6 -16.63 -35.84 13.97
C PRO A 6 -16.78 -34.35 13.65
N HIS A 7 -16.74 -33.51 14.69
CA HIS A 7 -16.61 -32.07 14.52
C HIS A 7 -15.25 -31.77 13.88
N SER A 8 -15.26 -31.13 12.72
CA SER A 8 -14.02 -30.72 12.06
C SER A 8 -13.65 -29.29 12.46
N PRO A 9 -12.52 -29.06 13.16
CA PRO A 9 -12.07 -27.72 13.52
C PRO A 9 -11.68 -26.88 12.29
N GLY A 10 -11.47 -27.51 11.13
CA GLY A 10 -11.01 -26.84 9.92
C GLY A 10 -11.95 -25.74 9.41
N PHE A 11 -13.27 -25.91 9.59
CA PHE A 11 -14.24 -24.87 9.24
C PHE A 11 -14.04 -23.59 10.06
N GLN A 12 -13.83 -23.75 11.36
CA GLN A 12 -13.59 -22.62 12.26
C GLN A 12 -12.28 -21.93 11.94
N THR A 13 -11.22 -22.70 11.66
CA THR A 13 -9.91 -22.14 11.26
C THR A 13 -10.04 -21.27 10.01
N ALA A 14 -10.69 -21.78 8.96
CA ALA A 14 -10.90 -21.02 7.72
C ALA A 14 -11.76 -19.77 7.94
N LEU A 15 -12.79 -19.84 8.79
CA LEU A 15 -13.62 -18.69 9.13
C LEU A 15 -12.84 -17.61 9.89
N GLU A 16 -12.05 -17.99 10.89
CA GLU A 16 -11.26 -17.03 11.67
C GLU A 16 -10.14 -16.40 10.84
N GLU A 17 -9.56 -17.13 9.88
CA GLU A 17 -8.66 -16.53 8.88
C GLU A 17 -9.38 -15.51 8.01
N PHE A 18 -10.60 -15.79 7.55
CA PHE A 18 -11.38 -14.82 6.78
C PHE A 18 -11.71 -13.55 7.56
N LYS A 19 -12.11 -13.70 8.83
CA LYS A 19 -12.47 -12.57 9.68
C LYS A 19 -11.31 -11.59 9.88
N LYS A 20 -10.05 -12.05 9.88
CA LYS A 20 -8.87 -11.18 9.98
C LYS A 20 -8.79 -10.14 8.86
N ASP A 21 -9.32 -10.45 7.68
CA ASP A 21 -9.33 -9.55 6.53
C ASP A 21 -10.55 -8.60 6.48
N LEU A 22 -11.49 -8.74 7.41
CA LEU A 22 -12.76 -8.01 7.42
C LEU A 22 -12.77 -6.91 8.49
N LYS A 23 -13.37 -5.77 8.14
CA LYS A 23 -13.68 -4.71 9.14
C LYS A 23 -14.70 -5.25 10.14
N LYS A 24 -14.63 -4.82 11.40
CA LYS A 24 -15.57 -5.25 12.47
C LYS A 24 -17.04 -5.15 12.06
N ARG A 25 -17.42 -4.02 11.44
CA ARG A 25 -18.77 -3.80 10.91
C ARG A 25 -19.21 -4.88 9.92
N ASP A 26 -18.30 -5.37 9.07
CA ASP A 26 -18.63 -6.43 8.11
C ASP A 26 -18.82 -7.77 8.80
N GLN A 27 -17.99 -8.08 9.79
CA GLN A 27 -18.17 -9.30 10.58
C GLN A 27 -19.53 -9.30 11.27
N GLU A 28 -19.94 -8.17 11.86
CA GLU A 28 -21.26 -8.01 12.49
C GLU A 28 -22.40 -8.14 11.47
N ASN A 29 -22.27 -7.47 10.32
CA ASN A 29 -23.27 -7.55 9.24
C ASN A 29 -23.40 -8.97 8.68
N PHE A 30 -22.29 -9.69 8.52
CA PHE A 30 -22.29 -11.04 7.95
C PHE A 30 -22.91 -12.05 8.90
N LYS A 31 -22.60 -11.97 10.20
CA LYS A 31 -23.16 -12.86 11.24
C LYS A 31 -24.69 -12.92 11.25
N VAL A 32 -25.36 -11.82 10.94
CA VAL A 32 -26.83 -11.74 10.93
C VAL A 32 -27.45 -12.01 9.55
N THR A 33 -26.63 -12.27 8.51
CA THR A 33 -27.14 -12.48 7.16
C THR A 33 -27.64 -13.91 6.99
N THR A 34 -28.96 -14.06 6.80
CA THR A 34 -29.60 -15.34 6.45
C THR A 34 -29.83 -15.47 4.95
N ARG A 35 -30.16 -16.69 4.50
CA ARG A 35 -30.54 -16.94 3.10
C ARG A 35 -31.80 -16.17 2.71
N GLU A 36 -32.79 -16.09 3.60
CA GLU A 36 -34.03 -15.34 3.39
C GLU A 36 -33.71 -13.86 3.20
N ALA A 37 -32.85 -13.30 4.06
CA ALA A 37 -32.40 -11.91 3.93
C ALA A 37 -31.66 -11.66 2.60
N LEU A 38 -30.82 -12.60 2.17
CA LEU A 38 -30.14 -12.52 0.86
C LEU A 38 -31.14 -12.59 -0.30
N ARG A 39 -32.12 -13.49 -0.25
CA ARG A 39 -33.19 -13.60 -1.27
C ARG A 39 -34.02 -12.33 -1.38
N THR A 40 -34.41 -11.74 -0.25
CA THR A 40 -35.09 -10.45 -0.24
C THR A 40 -34.23 -9.37 -0.88
N SER A 41 -32.93 -9.34 -0.57
CA SER A 41 -31.98 -8.38 -1.16
C SER A 41 -31.86 -8.55 -2.68
N ILE A 42 -31.78 -9.79 -3.18
CA ILE A 42 -31.76 -10.11 -4.61
C ILE A 42 -33.05 -9.64 -5.30
N ALA A 43 -34.21 -9.90 -4.69
CA ALA A 43 -35.50 -9.46 -5.24
C ALA A 43 -35.59 -7.93 -5.30
N THR A 44 -35.13 -7.23 -4.27
CA THR A 44 -35.05 -5.76 -4.27
C THR A 44 -34.13 -5.24 -5.37
N LEU A 45 -32.94 -5.83 -5.53
CA LEU A 45 -32.02 -5.46 -6.60
C LEU A 45 -32.63 -5.71 -7.98
N GLN A 46 -33.35 -6.82 -8.18
CA GLN A 46 -34.02 -7.12 -9.44
C GLN A 46 -35.05 -6.04 -9.81
N VAL A 47 -35.89 -5.61 -8.85
CA VAL A 47 -36.84 -4.50 -9.06
C VAL A 47 -36.13 -3.22 -9.47
N GLN A 48 -35.01 -2.89 -8.82
CA GLN A 48 -34.21 -1.71 -9.14
C GLN A 48 -33.59 -1.78 -10.55
N GLN A 49 -33.04 -2.94 -10.95
CA GLN A 49 -32.50 -3.16 -12.29
C GLN A 49 -33.58 -2.97 -13.36
N HIS A 50 -34.78 -3.53 -13.15
CA HIS A 50 -35.91 -3.36 -14.07
C HIS A 50 -36.36 -1.90 -14.18
N ALA A 51 -36.49 -1.19 -13.06
CA ALA A 51 -36.85 0.23 -13.06
C ALA A 51 -35.85 1.08 -13.85
N GLN A 52 -34.57 0.71 -13.82
CA GLN A 52 -33.48 1.38 -14.55
C GLN A 52 -33.30 0.86 -15.98
N ARG A 53 -34.18 -0.03 -16.47
CA ARG A 53 -34.13 -0.66 -17.81
C ARG A 53 -32.84 -1.44 -18.07
N ARG A 54 -32.24 -2.00 -17.03
CA ARG A 54 -31.03 -2.82 -17.11
C ARG A 54 -31.41 -4.28 -17.31
N LEU A 55 -30.89 -4.90 -18.37
CA LEU A 55 -31.22 -6.27 -18.77
C LEU A 55 -30.33 -7.32 -18.08
N GLN A 56 -30.22 -7.24 -16.76
CA GLN A 56 -29.48 -8.23 -15.98
C GLN A 56 -30.44 -9.31 -15.48
N ASN A 57 -29.99 -10.57 -15.46
CA ASN A 57 -30.78 -11.71 -14.98
C ASN A 57 -30.21 -12.27 -13.66
N PRO A 58 -30.68 -11.81 -12.49
CA PRO A 58 -30.23 -12.32 -11.19
C PRO A 58 -30.48 -13.82 -10.99
N ASN A 59 -31.36 -14.46 -11.79
CA ASN A 59 -31.57 -15.91 -11.71
C ASN A 59 -30.31 -16.73 -12.01
N ARG A 60 -29.28 -16.11 -12.61
CA ARG A 60 -27.95 -16.71 -12.77
C ARG A 60 -27.28 -17.08 -11.44
N LEU A 61 -27.69 -16.49 -10.31
CA LEU A 61 -27.26 -16.91 -8.97
C LEU A 61 -27.88 -18.22 -8.48
N MET A 62 -28.98 -18.69 -9.08
CA MET A 62 -29.73 -19.83 -8.56
C MET A 62 -28.90 -21.12 -8.44
N PRO A 63 -28.03 -21.50 -9.40
CA PRO A 63 -27.16 -22.66 -9.23
C PRO A 63 -26.29 -22.57 -7.97
N PHE A 64 -25.74 -21.39 -7.68
CA PHE A 64 -24.94 -21.15 -6.49
C PHE A 64 -25.77 -21.23 -5.21
N LEU A 65 -26.91 -20.54 -5.16
CA LEU A 65 -27.77 -20.54 -3.98
C LEU A 65 -28.27 -21.94 -3.62
N THR A 66 -28.64 -22.74 -4.62
CA THR A 66 -29.06 -24.12 -4.43
C THR A 66 -27.91 -24.99 -3.93
N ALA A 67 -26.74 -24.94 -4.58
CA ALA A 67 -25.60 -25.77 -4.18
C ALA A 67 -25.11 -25.43 -2.76
N VAL A 68 -25.04 -24.14 -2.41
CA VAL A 68 -24.58 -23.69 -1.08
C VAL A 68 -25.60 -24.00 0.01
N GLU A 69 -26.90 -24.00 -0.28
CA GLU A 69 -27.90 -24.48 0.67
C GLU A 69 -27.70 -25.97 0.98
N GLN A 70 -27.56 -26.80 -0.06
CA GLN A 70 -27.29 -28.23 0.12
C GLN A 70 -25.99 -28.48 0.89
N TYR A 71 -24.97 -27.67 0.60
CA TYR A 71 -23.73 -27.66 1.34
C TYR A 71 -23.95 -27.38 2.84
N GLY A 72 -24.73 -26.36 3.18
CA GLY A 72 -25.06 -26.03 4.57
C GLY A 72 -25.86 -27.11 5.29
N ASP A 73 -26.73 -27.84 4.58
CA ASP A 73 -27.46 -28.98 5.14
C ASP A 73 -26.54 -30.14 5.53
N VAL A 74 -25.49 -30.39 4.74
CA VAL A 74 -24.50 -31.44 5.03
C VAL A 74 -23.50 -30.98 6.09
N VAL A 75 -23.01 -29.74 6.03
CA VAL A 75 -22.03 -29.21 6.98
C VAL A 75 -22.56 -29.20 8.42
N ARG A 76 -23.87 -29.02 8.61
CA ARG A 76 -24.50 -29.07 9.93
C ARG A 76 -24.31 -30.40 10.67
N ASP A 77 -23.99 -31.49 9.97
CA ASP A 77 -23.66 -32.78 10.61
C ASP A 77 -22.26 -32.79 11.24
N PHE A 78 -21.40 -31.84 10.86
CA PHE A 78 -19.97 -31.83 11.17
C PHE A 78 -19.49 -30.51 11.80
N CYS A 79 -20.37 -29.50 11.92
CA CYS A 79 -20.06 -28.19 12.46
C CYS A 79 -21.31 -27.52 13.07
N ASP A 80 -21.27 -27.25 14.38
CA ASP A 80 -22.35 -26.56 15.10
C ASP A 80 -22.33 -25.04 14.92
N ASN A 81 -21.30 -24.50 14.26
CA ASN A 81 -21.17 -23.05 14.11
C ASN A 81 -22.10 -22.53 13.01
N ASN A 82 -23.24 -21.95 13.44
CA ASN A 82 -24.22 -21.33 12.56
C ASN A 82 -23.68 -20.11 11.77
N GLU A 83 -22.54 -19.54 12.17
CA GLU A 83 -21.89 -18.44 11.43
C GLU A 83 -21.33 -18.91 10.08
N ILE A 84 -21.01 -20.19 9.90
CA ILE A 84 -20.36 -20.70 8.68
C ILE A 84 -21.12 -20.28 7.42
N MET A 85 -22.43 -20.49 7.42
CA MET A 85 -23.29 -20.12 6.30
C MET A 85 -23.49 -18.61 6.18
N ALA A 86 -23.58 -17.91 7.32
CA ALA A 86 -23.74 -16.46 7.36
C ALA A 86 -22.57 -15.75 6.66
N PHE A 87 -21.34 -16.26 6.83
CA PHE A 87 -20.14 -15.78 6.15
C PHE A 87 -20.00 -16.23 4.69
N ILE A 88 -20.92 -17.04 4.17
CA ILE A 88 -21.09 -17.24 2.73
C ILE A 88 -22.13 -16.22 2.19
N TRP A 89 -23.25 -16.06 2.88
CA TRP A 89 -24.35 -15.18 2.42
C TRP A 89 -24.03 -13.69 2.50
N GLY A 90 -23.39 -13.25 3.58
CA GLY A 90 -23.03 -11.86 3.82
C GLY A 90 -22.20 -11.24 2.69
N PRO A 91 -21.07 -11.86 2.29
CA PRO A 91 -20.29 -11.41 1.14
C PRO A 91 -21.08 -11.32 -0.16
N VAL A 92 -21.92 -12.32 -0.48
CA VAL A 92 -22.75 -12.30 -1.70
C VAL A 92 -23.65 -11.07 -1.71
N LYS A 93 -24.34 -10.79 -0.60
CA LYS A 93 -25.20 -9.62 -0.46
C LYS A 93 -24.44 -8.33 -0.74
N VAL A 94 -23.31 -8.14 -0.05
CA VAL A 94 -22.47 -6.95 -0.20
C VAL A 94 -21.93 -6.79 -1.63
N LEU A 95 -21.49 -7.88 -2.26
CA LEU A 95 -20.93 -7.84 -3.61
C LEU A 95 -21.98 -7.46 -4.65
N LEU A 96 -23.21 -7.98 -4.51
CA LEU A 96 -24.33 -7.62 -5.36
C LEU A 96 -24.76 -6.15 -5.15
N GLU A 97 -24.78 -5.67 -3.92
CA GLU A 97 -25.04 -4.26 -3.60
C GLU A 97 -23.96 -3.34 -4.18
N ALA A 98 -22.68 -3.73 -4.06
CA ALA A 98 -21.55 -2.94 -4.56
C ALA A 98 -21.54 -2.84 -6.09
N THR A 99 -21.90 -3.92 -6.78
CA THR A 99 -21.86 -3.98 -8.25
C THR A 99 -23.17 -3.59 -8.93
N GLY A 100 -24.29 -3.57 -8.18
CA GLY A 100 -25.64 -3.35 -8.72
C GLY A 100 -25.81 -2.03 -9.48
N SER A 101 -25.01 -1.01 -9.18
CA SER A 101 -25.04 0.28 -9.90
C SER A 101 -24.32 0.23 -11.26
N ILE A 102 -23.55 -0.81 -11.59
CA ILE A 102 -22.72 -0.90 -12.81
C ILE A 102 -22.99 -2.20 -13.57
N ASP A 103 -23.74 -2.11 -14.68
CA ASP A 103 -24.23 -3.26 -15.46
C ASP A 103 -23.14 -4.27 -15.83
N PHE A 104 -21.99 -3.78 -16.31
CA PHE A 104 -20.88 -4.64 -16.70
C PHE A 104 -20.30 -5.40 -15.50
N ALA A 105 -20.06 -4.70 -14.38
CA ALA A 105 -19.52 -5.33 -13.18
C ALA A 105 -20.51 -6.33 -12.55
N PHE A 106 -21.79 -5.95 -12.51
CA PHE A 106 -22.86 -6.83 -12.03
C PHE A 106 -22.96 -8.10 -12.89
N GLY A 107 -22.99 -7.94 -14.22
CA GLY A 107 -23.07 -9.06 -15.17
C GLY A 107 -21.90 -10.03 -15.07
N GLU A 108 -20.67 -9.50 -14.89
CA GLU A 108 -19.47 -10.31 -14.68
C GLU A 108 -19.46 -11.02 -13.33
N LEU A 109 -19.88 -10.35 -12.25
CA LEU A 109 -20.01 -10.98 -10.93
C LEU A 109 -21.03 -12.13 -10.97
N LEU A 110 -22.19 -11.93 -11.63
CA LEU A 110 -23.20 -12.97 -11.83
C LEU A 110 -22.64 -14.15 -12.64
N ASP A 111 -21.80 -13.91 -13.65
CA ASP A 111 -21.15 -14.97 -14.43
C ASP A 111 -20.27 -15.87 -13.57
N ILE A 112 -19.47 -15.24 -12.69
CA ILE A 112 -18.60 -15.99 -11.80
C ILE A 112 -19.42 -16.78 -10.78
N TYR A 113 -20.45 -16.19 -10.16
CA TYR A 113 -21.33 -16.93 -9.26
C TYR A 113 -22.04 -18.10 -9.94
N GLU A 114 -22.52 -17.90 -11.17
CA GLU A 114 -23.16 -18.97 -11.95
C GLU A 114 -22.18 -20.13 -12.20
N ARG A 115 -20.93 -19.83 -12.55
CA ARG A 115 -19.87 -20.84 -12.75
C ARG A 115 -19.51 -21.57 -11.47
N ILE A 116 -19.34 -20.86 -10.34
CA ILE A 116 -19.09 -21.47 -9.03
C ILE A 116 -20.24 -22.42 -8.69
N GLY A 117 -21.49 -21.96 -8.85
CA GLY A 117 -22.67 -22.78 -8.59
C GLY A 117 -22.74 -24.06 -9.42
N LYS A 118 -22.33 -24.00 -10.70
CA LYS A 118 -22.24 -25.19 -11.57
C LYS A 118 -21.07 -26.12 -11.21
N ALA A 119 -19.98 -25.57 -10.68
CA ALA A 119 -18.81 -26.36 -10.25
C ALA A 119 -19.03 -27.05 -8.90
N LEU A 120 -19.85 -26.47 -8.01
CA LEU A 120 -20.19 -27.07 -6.72
C LEU A 120 -20.99 -28.37 -6.89
N PRO A 121 -20.68 -29.42 -6.10
CA PRO A 121 -21.47 -30.65 -6.09
C PRO A 121 -22.83 -30.43 -5.41
N LEU A 122 -23.85 -31.14 -5.86
CA LEU A 122 -25.13 -31.25 -5.15
C LEU A 122 -24.99 -32.25 -3.99
N LEU A 123 -24.55 -31.76 -2.84
CA LEU A 123 -24.00 -32.59 -1.77
C LEU A 123 -25.00 -33.46 -1.01
N LEU A 124 -26.31 -33.16 -1.07
CA LEU A 124 -27.31 -33.93 -0.31
C LEU A 124 -27.28 -35.43 -0.67
N GLN A 125 -27.07 -35.76 -1.94
CA GLN A 125 -27.02 -37.14 -2.40
C GLN A 125 -25.77 -37.91 -1.92
N TYR A 126 -24.76 -37.19 -1.41
CA TYR A 126 -23.51 -37.76 -0.89
C TYR A 126 -23.43 -37.68 0.63
N ARG A 127 -24.52 -37.33 1.34
CA ARG A 127 -24.49 -37.13 2.79
C ARG A 127 -23.99 -38.36 3.56
N SER A 128 -24.39 -39.57 3.16
CA SER A 128 -23.94 -40.83 3.76
C SER A 128 -22.44 -41.06 3.59
N LEU A 129 -21.86 -40.72 2.42
CA LEU A 129 -20.43 -40.84 2.15
C LEU A 129 -19.59 -40.09 3.18
N PHE A 130 -20.01 -38.88 3.58
CA PHE A 130 -19.29 -38.09 4.59
C PHE A 130 -19.44 -38.66 6.00
N GLN A 131 -20.59 -39.25 6.31
CA GLN A 131 -20.83 -39.90 7.60
C GLN A 131 -20.00 -41.19 7.74
N GLU A 132 -19.88 -41.97 6.65
CA GLU A 132 -19.11 -43.22 6.62
C GLU A 132 -17.61 -43.02 6.50
N LYS A 133 -17.16 -41.95 5.84
CA LYS A 133 -15.75 -41.67 5.56
C LYS A 133 -15.33 -40.32 6.13
N PRO A 134 -14.84 -40.25 7.39
CA PRO A 134 -14.45 -39.00 8.04
C PRO A 134 -13.40 -38.18 7.27
N HIS A 135 -12.49 -38.82 6.52
CA HIS A 135 -11.51 -38.10 5.69
C HIS A 135 -12.16 -37.26 4.57
N MET A 136 -13.37 -37.60 4.13
CA MET A 136 -14.10 -36.85 3.11
C MET A 136 -14.63 -35.52 3.65
N VAL A 137 -14.78 -35.37 4.97
CA VAL A 137 -15.16 -34.10 5.62
C VAL A 137 -14.11 -33.01 5.33
N GLN A 138 -12.84 -33.38 5.17
CA GLN A 138 -11.78 -32.43 4.79
C GLN A 138 -12.06 -31.77 3.44
N ILE A 139 -12.71 -32.47 2.50
CA ILE A 139 -13.08 -31.88 1.21
C ILE A 139 -14.15 -30.80 1.38
N LEU A 140 -15.09 -30.98 2.32
CA LEU A 140 -16.09 -29.95 2.65
C LEU A 140 -15.44 -28.70 3.25
N VAL A 141 -14.45 -28.87 4.14
CA VAL A 141 -13.64 -27.77 4.69
C VAL A 141 -12.90 -27.03 3.58
N LEU A 142 -12.29 -27.78 2.67
CA LEU A 142 -11.60 -27.18 1.54
C LEU A 142 -12.59 -26.37 0.67
N ILE A 143 -13.77 -26.92 0.33
CA ILE A 143 -14.79 -26.21 -0.46
C ILE A 143 -15.21 -24.91 0.23
N TYR A 144 -15.35 -24.92 1.56
CA TYR A 144 -15.59 -23.69 2.33
C TYR A 144 -14.50 -22.65 2.08
N GLY A 145 -13.25 -23.09 2.20
CA GLY A 145 -12.06 -22.28 1.99
C GLY A 145 -12.03 -21.64 0.59
N ASP A 146 -12.43 -22.37 -0.45
CA ASP A 146 -12.48 -21.82 -1.82
C ASP A 146 -13.55 -20.74 -1.97
N ILE A 147 -14.76 -20.99 -1.44
CA ILE A 147 -15.87 -20.02 -1.50
C ILE A 147 -15.47 -18.73 -0.78
N ILE A 148 -14.88 -18.85 0.41
CA ILE A 148 -14.38 -17.71 1.16
C ILE A 148 -13.21 -17.02 0.46
N LYS A 149 -12.26 -17.78 -0.10
CA LYS A 149 -11.14 -17.22 -0.87
C LYS A 149 -11.63 -16.43 -2.06
N PHE A 150 -12.65 -16.92 -2.76
CA PHE A 150 -13.32 -16.16 -3.81
C PHE A 150 -13.91 -14.85 -3.26
N HIS A 151 -14.66 -14.92 -2.16
CA HIS A 151 -15.24 -13.73 -1.52
C HIS A 151 -14.18 -12.72 -1.04
N GLN A 152 -13.07 -13.17 -0.46
CA GLN A 152 -11.95 -12.30 -0.07
C GLN A 152 -11.42 -11.52 -1.28
N ASN A 153 -11.15 -12.20 -2.39
CA ASN A 153 -10.62 -11.58 -3.60
C ASN A 153 -11.63 -10.61 -4.24
N ALA A 154 -12.91 -11.00 -4.30
CA ALA A 154 -13.98 -10.17 -4.82
C ALA A 154 -14.20 -8.93 -3.94
N LEU A 155 -14.32 -9.09 -2.62
CA LEU A 155 -14.52 -7.97 -1.68
C LEU A 155 -13.36 -6.99 -1.76
N ARG A 156 -12.11 -7.48 -1.82
CA ARG A 156 -10.92 -6.64 -1.98
C ARG A 156 -10.96 -5.82 -3.28
N GLN A 157 -11.49 -6.38 -4.37
CA GLN A 157 -11.67 -5.66 -5.63
C GLN A 157 -12.74 -4.57 -5.51
N PHE A 158 -13.96 -4.95 -5.13
CA PHE A 158 -15.14 -4.08 -5.23
C PHE A 158 -15.27 -3.06 -4.09
N ARG A 159 -14.43 -3.18 -3.05
CA ARG A 159 -14.38 -2.20 -1.95
C ARG A 159 -13.18 -1.28 -2.01
N ARG A 160 -12.30 -1.47 -2.98
CA ARG A 160 -11.15 -0.59 -3.15
C ARG A 160 -11.61 0.81 -3.57
N PRO A 161 -10.97 1.89 -3.08
CA PRO A 161 -11.20 3.22 -3.61
C PRO A 161 -11.00 3.26 -5.14
N GLN A 162 -11.90 3.93 -5.85
CA GLN A 162 -11.90 4.01 -7.33
C GLN A 162 -12.02 2.65 -8.06
N TRP A 163 -12.52 1.59 -7.40
CA TRP A 163 -12.65 0.27 -8.03
C TRP A 163 -13.40 0.31 -9.36
N GLU A 164 -14.42 1.16 -9.51
CA GLU A 164 -15.25 1.26 -10.72
C GLU A 164 -14.43 1.60 -11.97
N LYS A 165 -13.48 2.53 -11.82
CA LYS A 165 -12.57 2.97 -12.90
C LYS A 165 -11.48 1.94 -13.17
N LEU A 166 -11.01 1.27 -12.11
CA LEU A 166 -10.01 0.21 -12.21
C LEU A 166 -10.61 -1.06 -12.81
N PHE A 167 -11.89 -1.33 -12.56
CA PHE A 167 -12.52 -2.61 -12.82
C PHE A 167 -12.29 -3.07 -14.25
N LYS A 168 -12.68 -2.28 -15.24
CA LYS A 168 -12.50 -2.65 -16.66
C LYS A 168 -11.04 -2.91 -17.02
N ALA A 169 -10.10 -2.21 -16.40
CA ALA A 169 -8.67 -2.39 -16.67
C ALA A 169 -8.12 -3.65 -15.98
N THR A 170 -8.53 -3.93 -14.75
CA THR A 170 -7.95 -5.01 -13.92
C THR A 170 -8.73 -6.31 -13.98
N TRP A 171 -9.97 -6.30 -14.49
CA TRP A 171 -10.88 -7.43 -14.36
C TRP A 171 -10.39 -8.68 -15.08
N ASP A 172 -9.92 -8.61 -16.32
CA ASP A 172 -9.48 -9.81 -17.04
C ASP A 172 -8.34 -10.53 -16.31
N THR A 173 -7.38 -9.77 -15.79
CA THR A 173 -6.27 -10.31 -14.99
C THR A 173 -6.75 -10.91 -13.67
N ARG A 174 -7.77 -10.31 -13.04
CA ARG A 174 -8.32 -10.86 -11.78
C ARG A 174 -9.26 -12.03 -12.03
N LYS A 175 -9.95 -12.03 -13.17
CA LYS A 175 -10.86 -13.09 -13.60
C LYS A 175 -10.11 -14.41 -13.75
N SER A 176 -8.88 -14.42 -14.27
CA SER A 176 -8.08 -15.64 -14.34
C SER A 176 -7.82 -16.26 -12.96
N LEU A 177 -7.49 -15.44 -11.94
CA LEU A 177 -7.33 -15.90 -10.56
C LEU A 177 -8.62 -16.50 -10.00
N LEU A 178 -9.78 -15.89 -10.30
CA LEU A 178 -11.08 -16.41 -9.87
C LEU A 178 -11.45 -17.71 -10.60
N LEU A 179 -11.03 -17.87 -11.86
CA LEU A 179 -11.23 -19.10 -12.63
C LEU A 179 -10.40 -20.26 -12.05
N GLY A 180 -9.20 -20.03 -11.54
CA GLY A 180 -8.43 -21.05 -10.81
C GLY A 180 -9.19 -21.61 -9.60
N ILE A 181 -9.87 -20.75 -8.83
CA ILE A 181 -10.72 -21.19 -7.70
C ILE A 181 -11.89 -22.07 -8.19
N ILE A 182 -12.49 -21.74 -9.33
CA ILE A 182 -13.56 -22.56 -9.93
C ILE A 182 -13.02 -23.94 -10.32
N SER A 183 -11.82 -24.01 -10.90
CA SER A 183 -11.15 -25.27 -11.22
C SER A 183 -10.90 -26.13 -9.97
N ASP A 184 -10.46 -25.51 -8.87
CA ASP A 184 -10.27 -26.20 -7.59
C ASP A 184 -11.57 -26.81 -7.05
N ILE A 185 -12.67 -26.05 -7.09
CA ILE A 185 -14.00 -26.52 -6.68
C ILE A 185 -14.43 -27.71 -7.57
N ALA A 186 -14.25 -27.60 -8.88
CA ALA A 186 -14.60 -28.66 -9.83
C ALA A 186 -13.79 -29.95 -9.59
N ARG A 187 -12.49 -29.83 -9.30
CA ARG A 187 -11.62 -30.96 -8.94
C ARG A 187 -12.10 -31.69 -7.68
N ARG A 188 -12.54 -30.93 -6.67
CA ARG A 188 -13.07 -31.49 -5.42
C ARG A 188 -14.43 -32.16 -5.64
N ARG A 189 -15.29 -31.58 -6.48
CA ARG A 189 -16.51 -32.23 -6.94
C ARG A 189 -16.23 -33.59 -7.56
N SER A 190 -15.31 -33.67 -8.53
CA SER A 190 -14.95 -34.94 -9.17
C SER A 190 -14.40 -35.96 -8.18
N SER A 191 -13.64 -35.51 -7.17
CA SER A 191 -13.14 -36.38 -6.10
C SER A 191 -14.26 -37.00 -5.26
N ILE A 192 -15.33 -36.24 -4.98
CA ILE A 192 -16.51 -36.74 -4.28
C ILE A 192 -17.28 -37.73 -5.15
N GLU A 193 -17.55 -37.37 -6.40
CA GLU A 193 -18.28 -38.21 -7.36
C GLU A 193 -17.58 -39.57 -7.56
N ASN A 194 -16.27 -39.57 -7.85
CA ASN A 194 -15.48 -40.79 -8.03
C ASN A 194 -15.48 -41.68 -6.77
N GLN A 195 -15.47 -41.07 -5.57
CA GLN A 195 -15.47 -41.83 -4.33
C GLN A 195 -16.86 -42.40 -3.98
N ALA A 196 -17.92 -41.74 -4.45
CA ALA A 196 -19.30 -42.24 -4.36
C ALA A 196 -19.56 -43.38 -5.36
N ASP A 197 -19.03 -43.26 -6.58
CA ASP A 197 -19.16 -44.29 -7.63
C ASP A 197 -18.44 -45.59 -7.23
N ARG A 198 -17.29 -45.48 -6.57
CA ARG A 198 -16.56 -46.62 -5.96
C ARG A 198 -17.35 -47.35 -4.88
N LEU A 199 -18.39 -46.75 -4.31
CA LEU A 199 -19.30 -47.42 -3.38
C LEU A 199 -20.44 -48.16 -4.10
N HIS A 200 -20.67 -47.91 -5.40
CA HIS A 200 -21.87 -48.37 -6.11
C HIS A 200 -21.63 -49.42 -7.21
N ILE A 201 -20.42 -49.66 -7.77
CA ILE A 201 -20.06 -50.85 -8.61
C ILE A 201 -18.53 -50.95 -8.87
N GLU A 202 -18.02 -52.20 -8.91
CA GLU A 202 -16.72 -52.61 -9.46
C GLU A 202 -16.72 -52.56 -11.01
N GLU A 203 -16.29 -51.48 -11.65
CA GLU A 203 -15.82 -51.52 -13.06
C GLU A 203 -14.93 -50.30 -13.38
N PRO A 204 -13.85 -50.45 -14.17
CA PRO A 204 -12.93 -49.37 -14.45
C PRO A 204 -13.46 -48.49 -15.60
N GLN A 205 -13.92 -47.29 -15.27
CA GLN A 205 -14.18 -46.24 -16.27
C GLN A 205 -12.94 -45.36 -16.47
N GLU A 206 -12.75 -44.96 -17.73
CA GLU A 206 -11.62 -44.20 -18.24
C GLU A 206 -11.32 -42.94 -17.41
N SER A 207 -10.04 -42.77 -17.09
CA SER A 207 -9.49 -41.64 -16.35
C SER A 207 -9.88 -40.29 -16.99
N PRO A 208 -10.35 -39.30 -16.22
CA PRO A 208 -10.43 -37.92 -16.69
C PRO A 208 -9.03 -37.39 -17.03
N PRO A 209 -8.90 -36.24 -17.73
CA PRO A 209 -7.60 -35.68 -18.10
C PRO A 209 -6.66 -35.67 -16.91
N THR A 210 -5.47 -36.23 -17.11
CA THR A 210 -4.47 -36.42 -16.07
C THR A 210 -4.14 -35.09 -15.39
N VAL A 211 -3.92 -35.15 -14.08
CA VAL A 211 -3.54 -34.00 -13.23
C VAL A 211 -2.38 -33.19 -13.83
N ASP A 212 -1.52 -33.85 -14.60
CA ASP A 212 -0.40 -33.25 -15.33
C ASP A 212 -0.83 -32.30 -16.45
N ALA A 213 -1.91 -32.57 -17.18
CA ALA A 213 -2.38 -31.74 -18.30
C ALA A 213 -3.03 -30.43 -17.85
N VAL A 214 -3.73 -30.45 -16.69
CA VAL A 214 -4.32 -29.25 -16.08
C VAL A 214 -3.23 -28.39 -15.44
N SER A 215 -2.30 -29.00 -14.71
CA SER A 215 -1.13 -28.33 -14.12
C SER A 215 -0.27 -27.63 -15.18
N THR A 216 -0.02 -28.29 -16.33
CA THR A 216 0.73 -27.66 -17.43
C THR A 216 -0.04 -26.53 -18.13
N ALA A 217 -1.36 -26.60 -18.23
CA ALA A 217 -2.18 -25.53 -18.78
C ALA A 217 -2.21 -24.29 -17.85
N GLU A 218 -2.32 -24.50 -16.54
CA GLU A 218 -2.26 -23.44 -15.53
C GLU A 218 -0.89 -22.75 -15.52
N THR A 219 0.20 -23.53 -15.53
CA THR A 219 1.56 -23.00 -15.56
C THR A 219 1.84 -22.16 -16.82
N ARG A 220 1.31 -22.57 -17.98
CA ARG A 220 1.43 -21.80 -19.24
C ARG A 220 0.67 -20.48 -19.18
N LEU A 221 -0.54 -20.49 -18.64
CA LEU A 221 -1.37 -19.28 -18.51
C LEU A 221 -0.75 -18.26 -17.53
N ASP A 222 -0.14 -18.74 -16.45
CA ASP A 222 0.57 -17.91 -15.48
C ASP A 222 1.80 -17.23 -16.13
N ALA A 223 2.60 -17.99 -16.88
CA ALA A 223 3.76 -17.45 -17.59
C ALA A 223 3.37 -16.38 -18.64
N GLU A 224 2.33 -16.62 -19.44
CA GLU A 224 1.81 -15.64 -20.39
C GLU A 224 1.28 -14.37 -19.70
N THR A 225 0.65 -14.54 -18.53
CA THR A 225 0.14 -13.41 -17.74
C THR A 225 1.30 -12.58 -17.19
N GLU A 226 2.35 -13.22 -16.67
CA GLU A 226 3.54 -12.54 -16.17
C GLU A 226 4.27 -11.78 -17.28
N GLU A 227 4.45 -12.39 -18.45
CA GLU A 227 5.07 -11.75 -19.60
C GLU A 227 4.28 -10.50 -20.04
N ARG A 228 2.94 -10.61 -20.11
CA ARG A 228 2.06 -9.47 -20.42
C ARG A 228 2.21 -8.36 -19.38
N GLN A 229 2.28 -8.68 -18.09
CA GLN A 229 2.46 -7.69 -17.03
C GLN A 229 3.84 -7.01 -17.11
N LEU A 230 4.89 -7.78 -17.41
CA LEU A 230 6.24 -7.24 -17.63
C LEU A 230 6.25 -6.27 -18.81
N HIS A 231 5.65 -6.64 -19.94
CA HIS A 231 5.56 -5.77 -21.10
C HIS A 231 4.84 -4.44 -20.78
N ARG A 232 3.68 -4.51 -20.10
CA ARG A 232 2.95 -3.33 -19.64
C ARG A 232 3.80 -2.44 -18.75
N ARG A 233 4.55 -3.04 -17.82
CA ARG A 233 5.42 -2.32 -16.89
C ARG A 233 6.53 -1.59 -17.62
N LEU A 234 7.22 -2.26 -18.54
CA LEU A 234 8.29 -1.65 -19.33
C LEU A 234 7.78 -0.49 -20.18
N ALA A 235 6.62 -0.64 -20.82
CA ALA A 235 5.98 0.43 -21.58
C ALA A 235 5.68 1.66 -20.72
N VAL A 236 5.03 1.48 -19.56
CA VAL A 236 4.72 2.58 -18.64
C VAL A 236 5.99 3.21 -18.05
N TYR A 237 7.01 2.41 -17.74
CA TYR A 237 8.28 2.92 -17.21
C TYR A 237 9.00 3.81 -18.23
N SER A 238 9.03 3.37 -19.49
CA SER A 238 9.57 4.16 -20.60
C SER A 238 8.78 5.46 -20.79
N TRP A 239 7.44 5.36 -20.75
CA TRP A 239 6.54 6.50 -20.90
C TRP A 239 6.65 7.54 -19.79
N LEU A 240 6.81 7.11 -18.54
CA LEU A 240 7.02 8.02 -17.42
C LEU A 240 8.43 8.61 -17.42
N ARG A 241 9.46 7.81 -17.79
CA ARG A 241 10.89 8.17 -17.76
C ARG A 241 11.29 8.93 -16.49
N ALA A 242 10.75 8.49 -15.35
CA ALA A 242 10.84 9.23 -14.12
C ALA A 242 12.20 9.10 -13.43
N THR A 243 12.62 10.15 -12.73
CA THR A 243 13.76 10.06 -11.81
C THR A 243 13.33 9.28 -10.57
N ASN A 244 14.13 8.27 -10.20
CA ASN A 244 13.90 7.47 -9.01
C ASN A 244 14.70 8.06 -7.83
N PRO A 245 14.04 8.62 -6.80
CA PRO A 245 14.72 9.24 -5.66
C PRO A 245 15.32 8.22 -4.68
N GLY A 246 15.17 6.90 -4.94
CA GLY A 246 15.68 5.85 -4.07
C GLY A 246 17.18 5.95 -3.78
N ASN A 247 18.00 6.29 -4.78
CA ASN A 247 19.45 6.43 -4.57
C ASN A 247 19.79 7.58 -3.61
N ASP A 248 19.01 8.67 -3.65
CA ASP A 248 19.17 9.79 -2.72
C ASP A 248 18.73 9.39 -1.32
N GLN A 249 17.59 8.70 -1.21
CA GLN A 249 17.12 8.14 0.07
C GLN A 249 18.18 7.22 0.68
N ASP A 250 18.71 6.24 -0.06
CA ASP A 250 19.73 5.31 0.42
C ASP A 250 20.99 6.03 0.90
N ARG A 251 21.41 7.08 0.19
CA ARG A 251 22.55 7.92 0.57
C ARG A 251 22.29 8.64 1.90
N PHE A 252 21.13 9.29 2.06
CA PHE A 252 20.81 10.04 3.28
C PHE A 252 20.56 9.10 4.47
N SER A 253 19.94 7.95 4.24
CA SER A 253 19.80 6.86 5.20
C SER A 253 21.15 6.37 5.70
N LYS A 254 22.12 6.17 4.79
CA LYS A 254 23.48 5.76 5.18
C LYS A 254 24.17 6.79 6.08
N ILE A 255 24.05 8.08 5.76
CA ILE A 255 24.60 9.16 6.60
C ILE A 255 24.01 9.12 8.02
N ARG A 256 22.71 8.82 8.17
CA ARG A 256 22.09 8.64 9.51
C ARG A 256 22.52 7.37 10.21
N GLN A 257 22.82 6.30 9.50
CA GLN A 257 23.31 5.06 10.12
C GLN A 257 24.65 5.27 10.83
N ASP A 258 25.47 6.19 10.32
CA ASP A 258 26.71 6.61 10.98
C ASP A 258 26.45 7.43 12.26
N HIS A 259 25.26 8.05 12.39
CA HIS A 259 24.86 8.89 13.53
C HIS A 259 23.40 8.65 13.98
N PRO A 260 23.04 7.44 14.48
CA PRO A 260 21.66 6.97 14.64
C PRO A 260 20.86 7.66 15.77
N SER A 261 21.53 8.43 16.63
CA SER A 261 20.92 9.25 17.68
C SER A 261 20.37 10.58 17.15
N THR A 262 20.89 11.07 16.02
CA THR A 262 20.56 12.39 15.46
C THR A 262 19.16 12.45 14.84
N GLY A 263 18.56 13.64 14.83
CA GLY A 263 17.27 13.97 14.23
C GLY A 263 16.05 13.46 14.99
N ARG A 264 16.24 12.75 16.11
CA ARG A 264 15.13 12.17 16.91
C ARG A 264 14.25 13.21 17.57
N TRP A 265 14.78 14.40 17.85
CA TRP A 265 13.99 15.50 18.40
C TRP A 265 12.74 15.81 17.55
N LEU A 266 12.81 15.63 16.22
CA LEU A 266 11.68 15.84 15.33
C LEU A 266 10.57 14.82 15.61
N LEU A 267 10.93 13.55 15.84
CA LEU A 267 9.98 12.51 16.21
C LEU A 267 9.33 12.78 17.56
N ASP A 268 10.03 13.51 18.43
CA ASP A 268 9.53 13.91 19.73
C ASP A 268 8.70 15.21 19.74
N ASN A 269 8.80 16.00 18.69
CA ASN A 269 8.06 17.24 18.53
C ASN A 269 6.54 16.99 18.50
N GLN A 270 5.80 17.76 19.30
CA GLN A 270 4.36 17.57 19.46
C GLN A 270 3.58 17.76 18.15
N PHE A 271 3.90 18.79 17.37
CA PHE A 271 3.24 19.03 16.08
C PHE A 271 3.52 17.90 15.08
N PHE A 272 4.74 17.34 15.11
CA PHE A 272 5.09 16.20 14.27
C PHE A 272 4.33 14.95 14.70
N LYS A 273 4.30 14.62 16.00
CA LYS A 273 3.56 13.46 16.53
C LYS A 273 2.08 13.51 16.14
N GLU A 274 1.45 14.67 16.33
CA GLU A 274 0.04 14.89 15.99
C GLU A 274 -0.23 14.82 14.49
N TRP A 275 0.69 15.33 13.66
CA TRP A 275 0.58 15.20 12.21
C TRP A 275 0.81 13.76 11.74
N PHE A 276 1.80 13.07 12.31
CA PHE A 276 2.24 11.75 11.87
C PHE A 276 1.28 10.64 12.29
N ASP A 277 0.56 10.78 13.41
CA ASP A 277 -0.46 9.81 13.86
C ASP A 277 -1.88 10.21 13.41
N PRO A 278 -2.47 9.50 12.43
CA PRO A 278 -3.79 9.86 11.88
C PRO A 278 -4.96 9.52 12.80
N ARG A 279 -4.73 8.94 13.99
CA ARG A 279 -5.82 8.54 14.90
C ARG A 279 -6.54 9.74 15.52
N TYR A 280 -5.89 10.90 15.59
CA TYR A 280 -6.42 12.13 16.19
C TYR A 280 -5.93 13.37 15.42
N PRO A 281 -6.56 13.75 14.30
CA PRO A 281 -6.10 14.87 13.50
C PRO A 281 -6.40 16.23 14.13
N THR A 282 -5.45 16.70 14.93
CA THR A 282 -5.40 18.09 15.41
C THR A 282 -4.63 18.98 14.44
N ILE A 283 -3.79 18.40 13.59
CA ILE A 283 -2.95 19.11 12.62
C ILE A 283 -3.45 18.86 11.19
N PRO A 284 -3.53 19.91 10.34
CA PRO A 284 -3.89 19.74 8.93
C PRO A 284 -2.96 18.76 8.18
N PRO A 285 -3.45 18.09 7.12
CA PRO A 285 -2.66 17.15 6.32
C PRO A 285 -1.35 17.70 5.75
N LEU A 286 -1.30 19.01 5.48
CA LEU A 286 -0.14 19.70 4.93
C LEU A 286 0.66 20.35 6.05
N LEU A 287 1.92 19.93 6.21
CA LEU A 287 2.86 20.42 7.21
C LEU A 287 4.09 21.00 6.53
N TRP A 288 4.64 22.07 7.09
CA TRP A 288 5.87 22.70 6.60
C TRP A 288 7.01 22.59 7.62
N LEU A 289 8.06 21.82 7.29
CA LEU A 289 9.31 21.82 8.04
C LEU A 289 10.26 22.86 7.44
N LYS A 290 10.67 23.83 8.24
CA LYS A 290 11.50 24.95 7.79
C LYS A 290 12.74 25.14 8.66
N GLY A 291 13.82 25.61 8.05
CA GLY A 291 15.06 25.86 8.76
C GLY A 291 16.10 26.54 7.89
N LEU A 292 17.15 27.07 8.53
CA LEU A 292 18.24 27.74 7.85
C LEU A 292 18.98 26.80 6.86
N PRO A 293 19.70 27.35 5.87
CA PRO A 293 20.67 26.58 5.07
C PRO A 293 21.56 25.73 5.98
N GLY A 294 21.83 24.49 5.57
CA GLY A 294 22.72 23.61 6.34
C GLY A 294 22.17 23.07 7.66
N ALA A 295 20.93 23.34 8.06
CA ALA A 295 20.35 22.88 9.33
C ALA A 295 19.95 21.38 9.37
N GLY A 296 20.34 20.56 8.39
CA GLY A 296 20.01 19.12 8.39
C GLY A 296 18.61 18.76 7.86
N LYS A 297 17.88 19.69 7.24
CA LYS A 297 16.54 19.48 6.66
C LYS A 297 16.37 18.18 5.87
N THR A 298 17.23 17.94 4.88
CA THR A 298 17.19 16.74 4.03
C THR A 298 17.40 15.44 4.82
N ILE A 299 18.24 15.49 5.86
CA ILE A 299 18.48 14.34 6.75
C ILE A 299 17.22 14.02 7.55
N LEU A 300 16.54 15.05 8.06
CA LEU A 300 15.25 14.91 8.75
C LEU A 300 14.15 14.42 7.79
N ALA A 301 14.07 14.97 6.57
CA ALA A 301 13.10 14.53 5.57
C ALA A 301 13.25 13.02 5.28
N SER A 302 14.49 12.57 5.12
CA SER A 302 14.79 11.16 4.87
C SER A 302 14.51 10.27 6.11
N LEU A 303 14.63 10.79 7.34
CA LEU A 303 14.19 10.09 8.56
C LEU A 303 12.67 9.89 8.55
N VAL A 304 11.90 10.92 8.20
CA VAL A 304 10.44 10.81 8.11
C VAL A 304 10.02 9.77 7.07
N VAL A 305 10.74 9.65 5.95
CA VAL A 305 10.51 8.59 4.96
C VAL A 305 10.69 7.20 5.57
N GLU A 306 11.77 6.98 6.33
CA GLU A 306 12.01 5.68 6.99
C GLU A 306 10.96 5.35 8.04
N GLU A 307 10.59 6.32 8.88
CA GLU A 307 9.56 6.11 9.89
C GLU A 307 8.20 5.81 9.24
N ALA A 308 7.85 6.49 8.15
CA ALA A 308 6.62 6.22 7.42
C ALA A 308 6.62 4.80 6.79
N GLN A 309 7.77 4.33 6.32
CA GLN A 309 7.92 2.98 5.77
C GLN A 309 7.79 1.87 6.83
N LYS A 310 8.03 2.18 8.11
CA LYS A 310 7.89 1.25 9.24
C LYS A 310 6.46 1.13 9.77
N LEU A 311 5.53 1.96 9.29
CA LEU A 311 4.15 1.97 9.77
C LEU A 311 3.44 0.63 9.49
N ALA A 312 2.63 0.21 10.47
CA ALA A 312 1.79 -0.97 10.40
C ALA A 312 0.31 -0.56 10.67
N PRO A 313 -0.64 -0.88 9.78
CA PRO A 313 -0.46 -1.56 8.49
C PRO A 313 0.38 -0.71 7.50
N PRO A 314 1.02 -1.35 6.48
CA PRO A 314 1.82 -0.64 5.50
C PRO A 314 1.02 0.46 4.80
N VAL A 315 1.66 1.62 4.60
CA VAL A 315 1.08 2.79 3.92
C VAL A 315 1.84 3.09 2.63
N THR A 316 1.24 3.87 1.74
CA THR A 316 1.97 4.38 0.58
C THR A 316 2.95 5.46 1.03
N VAL A 317 4.23 5.33 0.71
CA VAL A 317 5.24 6.36 1.01
C VAL A 317 5.80 6.90 -0.30
N LEU A 318 5.73 8.21 -0.48
CA LEU A 318 6.20 8.92 -1.66
C LEU A 318 7.16 10.01 -1.21
N PHE A 319 8.28 10.15 -1.92
CA PHE A 319 9.24 11.19 -1.61
C PHE A 319 9.90 11.76 -2.85
N PHE A 320 10.28 13.03 -2.79
CA PHE A 320 10.95 13.72 -3.88
C PHE A 320 11.96 14.72 -3.31
N TYR A 321 13.19 14.69 -3.83
CA TYR A 321 14.29 15.57 -3.43
C TYR A 321 14.57 16.56 -4.57
N CYS A 322 14.17 17.81 -4.38
CA CYS A 322 14.54 18.92 -5.24
C CYS A 322 16.01 19.29 -5.00
N LYS A 323 16.75 19.59 -6.07
CA LYS A 323 18.20 19.83 -6.01
C LYS A 323 18.59 21.11 -6.71
N HIS A 324 19.37 21.97 -6.04
CA HIS A 324 19.82 23.25 -6.57
C HIS A 324 20.46 23.16 -7.97
N ASP A 325 21.27 22.11 -8.19
CA ASP A 325 22.07 21.91 -9.40
C ASP A 325 21.28 21.32 -10.58
N GLN A 326 19.99 21.00 -10.40
CA GLN A 326 19.15 20.31 -11.40
C GLN A 326 17.76 20.96 -11.52
N PRO A 327 17.67 22.26 -11.83
CA PRO A 327 16.39 22.98 -11.90
C PRO A 327 15.42 22.38 -12.92
N GLU A 328 15.91 21.78 -14.00
CA GLU A 328 15.10 21.06 -15.00
C GLU A 328 14.39 19.83 -14.45
N LYS A 329 14.87 19.30 -13.32
CA LYS A 329 14.25 18.19 -12.59
C LYS A 329 13.42 18.65 -11.40
N ASN A 330 13.47 19.93 -11.02
CA ASN A 330 12.67 20.51 -9.94
C ASN A 330 11.32 21.04 -10.44
N THR A 331 10.67 20.27 -11.31
CA THR A 331 9.39 20.62 -11.93
C THR A 331 8.27 19.73 -11.39
N PHE A 332 7.04 20.22 -11.44
CA PHE A 332 5.86 19.40 -11.17
C PHE A 332 5.82 18.15 -12.06
N HIS A 333 6.23 18.27 -13.33
CA HIS A 333 6.25 17.13 -14.25
C HIS A 333 7.18 16.03 -13.75
N ALA A 334 8.39 16.38 -13.31
CA ALA A 334 9.35 15.44 -12.75
C ALA A 334 8.83 14.80 -11.45
N LEU A 335 8.27 15.61 -10.55
CA LEU A 335 7.65 15.15 -9.30
C LEU A 335 6.49 14.18 -9.58
N ALA A 336 5.56 14.56 -10.44
CA ALA A 336 4.37 13.77 -10.75
C ALA A 336 4.75 12.42 -11.40
N ARG A 337 5.67 12.41 -12.38
CA ARG A 337 6.19 11.16 -12.97
C ARG A 337 6.89 10.30 -11.93
N SER A 338 7.67 10.89 -11.03
CA SER A 338 8.35 10.17 -9.94
C SER A 338 7.35 9.52 -8.98
N PHE A 339 6.32 10.26 -8.56
CA PHE A 339 5.26 9.73 -7.70
C PHE A 339 4.47 8.62 -8.39
N LEU A 340 4.10 8.77 -9.67
CA LEU A 340 3.45 7.70 -10.42
C LEU A 340 4.32 6.43 -10.48
N LEU A 341 5.63 6.57 -10.69
CA LEU A 341 6.55 5.43 -10.65
C LEU A 341 6.61 4.78 -9.26
N GLN A 342 6.65 5.58 -8.19
CA GLN A 342 6.67 5.09 -6.81
C GLN A 342 5.35 4.40 -6.42
N PHE A 343 4.21 4.92 -6.90
CA PHE A 343 2.90 4.27 -6.77
C PHE A 343 2.89 2.90 -7.44
N LEU A 344 3.40 2.77 -8.67
CA LEU A 344 3.44 1.49 -9.39
C LEU A 344 4.24 0.40 -8.67
N LYS A 345 5.25 0.79 -7.87
CA LYS A 345 6.02 -0.15 -7.04
C LYS A 345 5.22 -0.67 -5.85
N GLN A 346 4.26 0.10 -5.36
CA GLN A 346 3.48 -0.16 -4.14
C GLN A 346 2.07 -0.68 -4.44
N ASP A 347 1.54 -0.41 -5.64
CA ASP A 347 0.18 -0.75 -6.06
C ASP A 347 0.19 -1.33 -7.48
N LYS A 348 0.19 -2.67 -7.56
CA LYS A 348 0.30 -3.40 -8.83
C LYS A 348 -0.89 -3.18 -9.76
N ASP A 349 -2.05 -2.85 -9.21
CA ASP A 349 -3.27 -2.72 -10.00
C ASP A 349 -3.34 -1.39 -10.77
N LEU A 350 -2.61 -0.37 -10.32
CA LEU A 350 -2.49 0.90 -11.06
C LEU A 350 -1.83 0.69 -12.43
N LEU A 351 -1.01 -0.34 -12.59
CA LEU A 351 -0.28 -0.60 -13.82
C LEU A 351 -1.20 -0.71 -15.02
N THR A 352 -2.32 -1.43 -14.91
CA THR A 352 -3.18 -1.64 -16.08
C THR A 352 -3.92 -0.36 -16.47
N TYR A 353 -4.28 0.47 -15.48
CA TYR A 353 -4.87 1.78 -15.74
C TYR A 353 -3.87 2.73 -16.42
N LEU A 354 -2.64 2.83 -15.89
CA LEU A 354 -1.60 3.67 -16.47
C LEU A 354 -1.18 3.18 -17.85
N TYR A 355 -1.08 1.87 -18.06
CA TYR A 355 -0.76 1.29 -19.36
C TYR A 355 -1.80 1.63 -20.42
N ARG A 356 -3.09 1.52 -20.08
CA ARG A 356 -4.16 1.95 -20.99
C ARG A 356 -4.03 3.43 -21.34
N LYS A 357 -3.82 4.29 -20.36
CA LYS A 357 -3.61 5.73 -20.58
C LYS A 357 -2.35 6.03 -21.40
N CYS A 358 -1.28 5.25 -21.20
CA CYS A 358 -0.07 5.30 -22.01
C CYS A 358 -0.40 5.00 -23.48
N CYS A 359 -1.11 3.90 -23.77
CA CYS A 359 -1.52 3.53 -25.13
C CYS A 359 -2.44 4.58 -25.75
N ASP A 360 -3.43 5.08 -25.00
CA ASP A 360 -4.41 6.06 -25.49
C ASP A 360 -3.78 7.45 -25.73
N SER A 361 -2.70 7.80 -25.02
CA SER A 361 -2.08 9.12 -25.12
C SER A 361 -1.38 9.39 -26.45
N GLY A 362 -0.82 8.34 -27.09
CA GLY A 362 0.08 8.48 -28.23
C GLY A 362 1.42 9.18 -27.91
N GLU A 363 1.69 9.53 -26.65
CA GLU A 363 2.91 10.21 -26.22
C GLU A 363 4.02 9.19 -25.96
N ALA A 364 5.22 9.42 -26.51
CA ALA A 364 6.40 8.60 -26.16
C ALA A 364 6.92 8.88 -24.74
N LEU A 365 6.71 10.10 -24.26
CA LEU A 365 7.01 10.58 -22.91
C LEU A 365 5.80 11.35 -22.41
N LEU A 366 5.30 11.05 -21.21
CA LEU A 366 4.13 11.71 -20.63
C LEU A 366 4.40 13.20 -20.38
N THR A 367 4.09 14.10 -21.32
CA THR A 367 4.33 15.55 -21.23
C THR A 367 3.06 16.37 -21.00
N SER A 368 1.88 15.80 -21.26
CA SER A 368 0.62 16.48 -21.00
C SER A 368 0.39 16.73 -19.51
N ARG A 369 0.41 18.02 -19.12
CA ARG A 369 0.12 18.47 -17.75
C ARG A 369 -1.27 18.04 -17.26
N PRO A 370 -2.38 18.20 -18.03
CA PRO A 370 -3.69 17.71 -17.61
C PRO A 370 -3.71 16.20 -17.36
N LEU A 371 -3.03 15.41 -18.21
CA LEU A 371 -2.97 13.96 -18.05
C LEU A 371 -2.16 13.58 -16.80
N LEU A 372 -1.05 14.26 -16.51
CA LEU A 372 -0.30 14.07 -15.26
C LEU A 372 -1.16 14.33 -14.03
N GLU A 373 -1.89 15.45 -14.02
CA GLU A 373 -2.78 15.78 -12.90
C GLU A 373 -3.92 14.77 -12.75
N GLU A 374 -4.49 14.30 -13.86
CA GLU A 374 -5.52 13.25 -13.87
C GLU A 374 -4.99 11.95 -13.25
N LEU A 375 -3.84 11.47 -13.73
CA LEU A 375 -3.23 10.22 -13.26
C LEU A 375 -2.82 10.30 -11.80
N LEU A 376 -2.22 11.42 -11.40
CA LEU A 376 -1.75 11.60 -10.03
C LEU A 376 -2.94 11.71 -9.07
N SER A 377 -3.97 12.49 -9.42
CA SER A 377 -5.21 12.58 -8.65
C SER A 377 -5.88 11.22 -8.53
N PHE A 378 -5.89 10.43 -9.61
CA PHE A 378 -6.42 9.08 -9.61
C PHE A 378 -5.65 8.15 -8.67
N ALA A 379 -4.31 8.16 -8.73
CA ALA A 379 -3.47 7.34 -7.86
C ALA A 379 -3.69 7.69 -6.38
N PHE A 380 -3.67 8.99 -6.02
CA PHE A 380 -3.96 9.43 -4.66
C PHE A 380 -5.38 9.14 -4.20
N ARG A 381 -6.37 9.11 -5.10
CA ARG A 381 -7.76 8.70 -4.79
C ARG A 381 -7.95 7.18 -4.75
N SER A 382 -7.00 6.40 -5.25
CA SER A 382 -7.03 4.93 -5.27
C SER A 382 -6.28 4.25 -4.12
N CYS A 383 -5.31 4.93 -3.48
CA CYS A 383 -4.59 4.42 -2.32
C CYS A 383 -5.45 4.37 -1.04
N GLU A 384 -4.99 3.78 0.06
CA GLU A 384 -5.74 3.85 1.33
C GLU A 384 -5.22 4.95 2.24
N ARG A 385 -3.89 5.06 2.37
CA ARG A 385 -3.17 6.09 3.12
C ARG A 385 -1.86 6.42 2.42
N ALA A 386 -1.45 7.69 2.42
CA ALA A 386 -0.16 8.07 1.89
C ALA A 386 0.56 9.16 2.69
N TYR A 387 1.87 8.95 2.87
CA TYR A 387 2.81 9.94 3.39
C TYR A 387 3.67 10.44 2.24
N ILE A 388 3.69 11.76 2.04
CA ILE A 388 4.36 12.44 0.94
C ILE A 388 5.41 13.37 1.54
N ILE A 389 6.67 13.22 1.15
CA ILE A 389 7.77 14.05 1.63
C ILE A 389 8.41 14.76 0.43
N ILE A 390 8.34 16.09 0.38
CA ILE A 390 8.93 16.89 -0.69
C ILE A 390 9.99 17.81 -0.08
N ASP A 391 11.25 17.49 -0.31
CA ASP A 391 12.40 18.20 0.24
C ASP A 391 13.08 19.11 -0.78
N GLY A 392 13.61 20.23 -0.29
CA GLY A 392 14.29 21.23 -1.11
C GLY A 392 13.34 22.07 -1.95
N LEU A 393 12.12 22.32 -1.48
CA LEU A 393 11.11 23.03 -2.29
C LEU A 393 11.55 24.46 -2.66
N ASP A 394 12.45 25.07 -1.89
CA ASP A 394 13.11 26.34 -2.21
C ASP A 394 14.01 26.29 -3.45
N GLU A 395 14.47 25.10 -3.86
CA GLU A 395 15.29 24.87 -5.05
C GLU A 395 14.46 24.77 -6.34
N CYS A 396 13.13 24.78 -6.23
CA CYS A 396 12.24 24.82 -7.38
C CYS A 396 12.17 26.23 -7.97
N PRO A 397 12.10 26.36 -9.31
CA PRO A 397 11.63 27.59 -9.93
C PRO A 397 10.30 28.04 -9.31
N ARG A 398 10.13 29.35 -9.11
CA ARG A 398 8.98 29.91 -8.39
C ARG A 398 7.63 29.40 -8.91
N ASP A 399 7.49 29.33 -10.23
CA ASP A 399 6.24 28.95 -10.89
C ASP A 399 5.93 27.46 -10.64
N GLU A 400 6.96 26.61 -10.66
CA GLU A 400 6.85 25.18 -10.38
C GLU A 400 6.54 24.93 -8.91
N ARG A 401 7.19 25.64 -7.99
CA ARG A 401 6.88 25.55 -6.55
C ARG A 401 5.43 25.91 -6.27
N LYS A 402 4.96 27.01 -6.85
CA LYS A 402 3.56 27.44 -6.74
C LYS A 402 2.61 26.38 -7.31
N ALA A 403 2.94 25.81 -8.47
CA ALA A 403 2.14 24.75 -9.08
C ALA A 403 2.07 23.49 -8.20
N ILE A 404 3.18 23.07 -7.60
CA ILE A 404 3.26 21.91 -6.68
C ILE A 404 2.39 22.16 -5.44
N THR A 405 2.62 23.27 -4.75
CA THR A 405 1.92 23.59 -3.49
C THR A 405 0.42 23.78 -3.71
N GLN A 406 0.00 24.49 -4.75
CA GLN A 406 -1.41 24.67 -5.09
C GLN A 406 -2.09 23.35 -5.47
N TRP A 407 -1.40 22.47 -6.19
CA TRP A 407 -1.97 21.18 -6.56
C TRP A 407 -2.21 20.30 -5.33
N PHE A 408 -1.28 20.25 -4.37
CA PHE A 408 -1.46 19.49 -3.12
C PHE A 408 -2.54 20.08 -2.22
N ARG A 409 -2.67 21.41 -2.14
CA ARG A 409 -3.80 22.06 -1.46
C ARG A 409 -5.13 21.62 -2.04
N LYS A 410 -5.28 21.75 -3.36
CA LYS A 410 -6.49 21.31 -4.07
C LYS A 410 -6.74 19.80 -3.92
N LEU A 411 -5.69 18.99 -3.91
CA LEU A 411 -5.83 17.55 -3.68
C LEU A 411 -6.49 17.30 -2.32
N VAL A 412 -5.93 17.89 -1.25
CA VAL A 412 -6.45 17.72 0.12
C VAL A 412 -7.88 18.26 0.26
N GLU A 413 -8.17 19.45 -0.30
CA GLU A 413 -9.50 20.07 -0.27
C GLU A 413 -10.57 19.23 -1.00
N THR A 414 -10.19 18.52 -2.06
CA THR A 414 -11.13 17.72 -2.86
C THR A 414 -11.26 16.27 -2.41
N LEU A 415 -10.53 15.86 -1.37
CA LEU A 415 -10.76 14.55 -0.75
C LEU A 415 -12.05 14.57 0.07
N PRO A 416 -12.78 13.44 0.15
CA PRO A 416 -13.95 13.34 0.99
C PRO A 416 -13.63 13.74 2.44
N THR A 417 -14.45 14.59 3.03
CA THR A 417 -14.29 15.11 4.41
C THR A 417 -14.36 14.03 5.48
N THR A 418 -14.75 12.81 5.14
CA THR A 418 -14.71 11.64 6.03
C THR A 418 -13.32 10.98 6.10
N ASP A 419 -12.40 11.32 5.20
CA ASP A 419 -11.04 10.75 5.13
C ASP A 419 -9.89 11.80 5.08
N PRO A 420 -9.95 12.97 5.74
CA PRO A 420 -8.84 13.93 5.76
C PRO A 420 -7.54 13.33 6.34
N ASP A 421 -7.67 12.23 7.08
CA ASP A 421 -6.56 11.46 7.67
C ASP A 421 -5.77 10.59 6.71
N ARG A 422 -6.24 10.50 5.47
CA ARG A 422 -5.67 9.61 4.48
C ARG A 422 -4.35 10.11 3.92
N LEU A 423 -4.19 11.43 3.76
CA LEU A 423 -2.97 12.00 3.20
C LEU A 423 -2.22 12.79 4.27
N ARG A 424 -0.90 12.68 4.24
CA ARG A 424 0.03 13.50 5.02
C ARG A 424 1.12 13.97 4.09
N CYS A 425 1.24 15.29 3.88
CA CYS A 425 2.26 15.87 3.02
C CYS A 425 3.16 16.79 3.85
N LEU A 426 4.45 16.49 3.84
CA LEU A 426 5.49 17.29 4.46
C LEU A 426 6.24 18.03 3.35
N PHE A 427 6.10 19.36 3.35
CA PHE A 427 6.98 20.23 2.58
C PHE A 427 8.19 20.57 3.44
N VAL A 428 9.40 20.42 2.87
CA VAL A 428 10.65 20.80 3.54
C VAL A 428 11.35 21.84 2.69
N SER A 429 11.65 22.99 3.29
CA SER A 429 12.33 24.08 2.59
C SER A 429 13.09 25.00 3.54
N GLN A 430 13.86 25.94 2.99
CA GLN A 430 14.35 27.08 3.76
C GLN A 430 13.22 27.96 4.30
N ASP A 431 13.49 28.63 5.43
CA ASP A 431 12.64 29.69 6.00
C ASP A 431 12.92 31.04 5.33
N ASP A 432 12.80 31.10 4.00
CA ASP A 432 13.09 32.30 3.20
C ASP A 432 11.83 33.09 2.81
N GLY A 433 12.02 34.35 2.40
CA GLY A 433 10.93 35.26 2.06
C GLY A 433 10.12 34.84 0.82
N VAL A 434 10.62 33.92 0.00
CA VAL A 434 9.90 33.41 -1.17
C VAL A 434 9.04 32.21 -0.76
N ALA A 435 9.56 31.26 0.02
CA ALA A 435 8.85 30.11 0.54
C ALA A 435 7.70 30.52 1.48
N ARG A 436 7.93 31.52 2.34
CA ARG A 436 6.88 32.09 3.22
C ARG A 436 5.65 32.56 2.44
N LYS A 437 5.83 33.18 1.27
CA LYS A 437 4.68 33.62 0.43
C LYS A 437 3.78 32.48 -0.01
N ASP A 438 4.33 31.27 -0.14
CA ASP A 438 3.63 30.11 -0.65
C ASP A 438 3.19 29.16 0.47
N LEU A 439 3.70 29.27 1.70
CA LEU A 439 3.55 28.27 2.78
C LEU A 439 3.22 28.83 4.18
N ASP A 440 3.22 30.16 4.43
CA ASP A 440 3.02 30.73 5.79
C ASP A 440 1.64 30.44 6.40
N ASP A 441 0.64 30.11 5.58
CA ASP A 441 -0.68 29.67 6.02
C ASP A 441 -0.70 28.23 6.57
N LEU A 442 0.36 27.45 6.34
CA LEU A 442 0.46 26.09 6.84
C LEU A 442 0.96 26.05 8.29
N VAL A 443 0.52 25.03 9.02
CA VAL A 443 1.20 24.66 10.28
C VAL A 443 2.66 24.35 9.94
N SER A 444 3.58 24.88 10.76
CA SER A 444 5.00 24.72 10.50
C SER A 444 5.80 24.33 11.74
N ILE A 445 6.83 23.52 11.51
CA ILE A 445 7.87 23.18 12.49
C ILE A 445 9.13 23.90 12.03
N LYS A 446 9.68 24.75 12.90
CA LYS A 446 10.95 25.44 12.64
C LYS A 446 12.07 24.70 13.33
N ILE A 447 13.10 24.33 12.58
CA ILE A 447 14.36 23.81 13.11
C ILE A 447 15.11 24.96 13.77
N GLY A 448 15.15 24.96 15.10
CA GLY A 448 15.90 25.90 15.91
C GLY A 448 17.34 25.44 16.16
N ALA A 449 18.17 26.35 16.67
CA ALA A 449 19.54 26.02 17.05
C ALA A 449 19.59 25.03 18.22
N GLU A 450 18.69 25.19 19.20
CA GLU A 450 18.59 24.29 20.35
C GLU A 450 18.16 22.87 19.96
N ASP A 451 17.28 22.72 18.96
CA ASP A 451 16.84 21.41 18.47
C ASP A 451 18.03 20.59 17.93
N ASN A 452 18.91 21.25 17.18
CA ASN A 452 20.09 20.62 16.57
C ASN A 452 21.32 20.58 17.49
N LYS A 453 21.32 21.29 18.63
CA LYS A 453 22.51 21.45 19.47
C LYS A 453 23.08 20.11 19.92
N HIS A 454 22.22 19.24 20.45
CA HIS A 454 22.63 17.91 20.88
C HIS A 454 23.12 17.05 19.70
N ASP A 455 22.42 17.08 18.57
CA ASP A 455 22.77 16.26 17.42
C ASP A 455 24.11 16.68 16.77
N ILE A 456 24.39 18.00 16.71
CA ILE A 456 25.66 18.53 16.21
C ILE A 456 26.80 18.16 17.16
N HIS A 457 26.54 18.16 18.47
CA HIS A 457 27.52 17.75 19.48
C HIS A 457 27.86 16.27 19.35
N GLU A 458 26.87 15.38 19.23
CA GLU A 458 27.07 13.95 18.99
C GLU A 458 27.84 13.68 17.69
N TYR A 459 27.49 14.40 16.61
CA TYR A 459 28.25 14.37 15.36
C TYR A 459 29.71 14.80 15.58
N SER A 460 29.92 15.89 16.31
CA SER A 460 31.25 16.45 16.57
C SER A 460 32.11 15.55 17.45
N LEU A 461 31.52 14.86 18.44
CA LEU A 461 32.21 13.85 19.24
C LEU A 461 32.70 12.69 18.37
N ALA A 462 31.89 12.23 17.42
CA ALA A 462 32.29 11.16 16.51
C ALA A 462 33.46 11.57 15.61
N GLU A 463 33.47 12.80 15.09
CA GLU A 463 34.60 13.32 14.30
C GLU A 463 35.84 13.60 15.18
N ALA A 464 35.66 14.09 16.40
CA ALA A 464 36.74 14.31 17.36
C ALA A 464 37.47 13.02 17.72
N ASN A 465 36.75 11.90 17.82
CA ASN A 465 37.38 10.59 18.06
C ASN A 465 38.32 10.20 16.90
N LYS A 466 37.95 10.48 15.65
CA LYS A 466 38.83 10.25 14.50
C LYS A 466 40.07 11.14 14.56
N LEU A 467 39.89 12.41 14.94
CA LEU A 467 40.99 13.35 15.13
C LEU A 467 41.95 12.87 16.24
N ALA A 468 41.39 12.33 17.33
CA ALA A 468 42.15 11.78 18.45
C ALA A 468 43.01 10.59 18.02
N GLU A 469 42.52 9.72 17.13
CA GLU A 469 43.31 8.63 16.56
C GLU A 469 44.47 9.12 15.69
N ILE A 470 44.25 10.17 14.89
CA ILE A 470 45.28 10.74 14.01
C ILE A 470 46.42 11.40 14.81
N PHE A 471 46.08 12.10 15.88
CA PHE A 471 47.01 12.95 16.63
C PHE A 471 47.35 12.42 18.04
N ASN A 472 46.85 11.24 18.42
CA ASN A 472 47.00 10.65 19.76
C ASN A 472 46.55 11.57 20.90
N LEU A 473 45.38 12.20 20.74
CA LEU A 473 44.81 13.11 21.73
C LEU A 473 44.15 12.35 22.87
N SER A 474 44.14 12.96 24.07
CA SER A 474 43.32 12.46 25.17
C SER A 474 41.83 12.65 24.88
N ARG A 475 40.98 11.85 25.55
CA ARG A 475 39.52 11.99 25.44
C ARG A 475 39.03 13.40 25.84
N GLY A 476 39.70 14.04 26.81
CA GLY A 476 39.35 15.40 27.24
C GLY A 476 39.64 16.45 26.17
N GLU A 477 40.80 16.38 25.53
CA GLU A 477 41.19 17.28 24.43
C GLU A 477 40.25 17.13 23.22
N ALA A 478 39.97 15.88 22.82
CA ALA A 478 39.05 15.59 21.73
C ALA A 478 37.63 16.13 22.02
N SER A 479 37.12 15.91 23.24
CA SER A 479 35.82 16.45 23.67
C SER A 479 35.79 17.98 23.62
N GLY A 480 36.85 18.66 24.05
CA GLY A 480 36.92 20.12 23.98
C GLY A 480 36.85 20.65 22.55
N PHE A 481 37.44 19.95 21.58
CA PHE A 481 37.27 20.28 20.16
C PHE A 481 35.83 20.06 19.68
N ALA A 482 35.17 18.99 20.12
CA ALA A 482 33.76 18.76 19.83
C ALA A 482 32.85 19.86 20.38
N ASP A 483 33.06 20.28 21.63
CA ASP A 483 32.30 21.36 22.28
C ASP A 483 32.45 22.66 21.50
N ASN A 484 33.68 23.06 21.19
CA ASN A 484 33.96 24.29 20.44
C ASN A 484 33.28 24.31 19.06
N VAL A 485 33.38 23.20 18.31
CA VAL A 485 32.76 23.12 16.99
C VAL A 485 31.24 23.13 17.06
N ALA A 486 30.67 22.42 18.03
CA ALA A 486 29.22 22.37 18.20
C ALA A 486 28.63 23.73 18.60
N ASP A 487 29.27 24.44 19.53
CA ASP A 487 28.82 25.76 19.97
C ASP A 487 28.92 26.80 18.84
N ALA A 488 29.98 26.76 18.05
CA ALA A 488 30.18 27.69 16.96
C ALA A 488 29.30 27.40 15.73
N ALA A 489 28.84 26.16 15.55
CA ALA A 489 27.94 25.80 14.46
C ALA A 489 26.56 26.48 14.55
N GLN A 490 26.14 26.93 15.74
CA GLN A 490 24.86 27.65 15.97
C GLN A 490 23.64 26.99 15.30
N GLY A 491 23.55 25.66 15.33
CA GLY A 491 22.45 24.90 14.71
C GLY A 491 22.64 24.53 13.23
N MET A 492 23.75 24.92 12.61
CA MET A 492 24.08 24.64 11.22
C MET A 492 25.03 23.43 11.10
N PHE A 493 24.47 22.27 10.78
CA PHE A 493 25.24 21.04 10.52
C PHE A 493 26.30 21.19 9.42
N LEU A 494 25.99 21.93 8.36
CA LEU A 494 26.94 22.13 7.25
C LEU A 494 28.22 22.84 7.73
N LEU A 495 28.09 23.84 8.60
CA LEU A 495 29.22 24.56 9.19
C LEU A 495 30.07 23.61 10.04
N ALA A 496 29.45 22.85 10.96
CA ALA A 496 30.15 21.86 11.77
C ALA A 496 30.93 20.86 10.90
N LYS A 497 30.30 20.35 9.83
CA LYS A 497 30.92 19.41 8.89
C LYS A 497 32.12 20.02 8.15
N LEU A 498 32.00 21.24 7.64
CA LEU A 498 33.10 21.92 6.93
C LEU A 498 34.29 22.14 7.86
N VAL A 499 34.03 22.60 9.09
CA VAL A 499 35.07 22.75 10.12
C VAL A 499 35.75 21.42 10.39
N TRP A 500 34.99 20.33 10.60
CA TRP A 500 35.59 19.00 10.83
C TRP A 500 36.41 18.48 9.65
N ILE A 501 35.98 18.71 8.41
CA ILE A 501 36.77 18.40 7.22
C ILE A 501 38.11 19.16 7.24
N ASN A 502 38.08 20.44 7.60
CA ASN A 502 39.28 21.26 7.71
C ASN A 502 40.21 20.76 8.83
N LEU A 503 39.67 20.48 10.03
CA LEU A 503 40.45 20.01 11.19
C LEU A 503 41.09 18.64 10.93
N LEU A 504 40.34 17.68 10.36
CA LEU A 504 40.86 16.36 9.98
C LEU A 504 41.87 16.42 8.83
N GLY A 505 41.85 17.48 8.03
CA GLY A 505 42.82 17.74 6.96
C GLY A 505 44.13 18.37 7.44
N GLN A 506 44.25 18.77 8.71
CA GLN A 506 45.47 19.36 9.24
C GLN A 506 46.59 18.32 9.34
N THR A 507 47.85 18.77 9.27
CA THR A 507 49.04 17.91 9.38
C THR A 507 49.67 17.92 10.77
N SER A 508 49.18 18.75 11.69
CA SER A 508 49.71 18.88 13.06
C SER A 508 48.66 19.41 14.03
N ILE A 509 48.81 19.07 15.31
CA ILE A 509 47.96 19.57 16.42
C ILE A 509 48.00 21.11 16.50
N ALA A 510 49.18 21.72 16.35
CA ALA A 510 49.31 23.17 16.34
C ALA A 510 48.54 23.83 15.18
N GLY A 511 48.32 23.11 14.07
CA GLY A 511 47.44 23.52 12.98
C GLY A 511 45.97 23.50 13.38
N VAL A 512 45.53 22.43 14.05
CA VAL A 512 44.16 22.26 14.59
C VAL A 512 43.84 23.38 15.60
N GLU A 513 44.71 23.59 16.59
CA GLU A 513 44.51 24.61 17.63
C GLU A 513 44.46 26.03 17.05
N ARG A 514 45.25 26.32 16.01
CA ARG A 514 45.25 27.63 15.35
C ARG A 514 43.91 27.94 14.67
N GLN A 515 43.26 26.94 14.08
CA GLN A 515 41.94 27.12 13.45
C GLN A 515 40.85 27.41 14.49
N LEU A 516 40.95 26.80 15.67
CA LEU A 516 39.96 26.97 16.74
C LEU A 516 40.17 28.23 17.58
N GLY A 517 41.41 28.75 17.66
CA GLY A 517 41.77 29.82 18.60
C GLY A 517 41.36 31.24 18.20
N ASN A 518 41.46 31.64 16.93
CA ASN A 518 41.24 33.04 16.50
C ASN A 518 40.45 33.21 15.18
N ASN A 519 40.19 32.14 14.44
CA ASN A 519 39.59 32.18 13.10
C ASN A 519 38.42 31.19 12.97
N PHE A 520 37.59 31.06 14.01
CA PHE A 520 36.42 30.20 13.86
C PHE A 520 35.47 30.82 12.83
N PRO A 521 35.10 30.11 11.76
CA PRO A 521 34.26 30.67 10.71
C PRO A 521 32.87 31.02 11.25
N ASN A 522 32.43 32.25 10.99
CA ASN A 522 31.12 32.76 11.40
C ASN A 522 29.99 32.33 10.44
N GLY A 523 30.32 31.61 9.38
CA GLY A 523 29.38 31.17 8.35
C GLY A 523 30.04 30.26 7.32
N ILE A 524 29.24 29.75 6.39
CA ILE A 524 29.66 28.78 5.37
C ILE A 524 30.78 29.34 4.48
N ASP A 525 30.75 30.64 4.14
CA ASP A 525 31.74 31.24 3.25
C ASP A 525 33.15 31.37 3.88
N GLU A 526 33.22 31.37 5.21
CA GLU A 526 34.48 31.43 5.97
C GLU A 526 35.03 30.02 6.30
N ALA A 527 34.20 28.98 6.25
CA ALA A 527 34.50 27.60 6.65
C ALA A 527 34.95 26.71 5.49
#